data_AF-A0A836UQS4-F1
#
_entry.id   AF-A0A836UQS4-F1
#
_cell.length_a   1.000
_cell.length_b   1.000
_cell.length_c   1.000
_cell.angle_alpha   90.00
_cell.angle_beta   90.00
_cell.angle_gamma   90.00
#
_symmetry.space_group_name_H-M   'P 1'
#
loop_
_entity.id
_entity.type
_entity.pdbx_description
1 polymer ?
#
loop_
_entity_poly.entity_id
_entity_poly.type
_entity_poly.pdbx_seq_one_letter_code
_entity_poly.pdbx_strand_id
1 'polypeptide(L)'
;MALYTEERNLVEFTLRAVATANEVDFRKRLADLHPGGQHRIVAVVLLCWIAAKITLIHSPESAIMTVKERKKMVGESPPSESSENLAGRFTTAEAAALGRRFTELDRRLAADARPVEQHYTEVYEDLDPGEIDPPHFESRPLRCFHSEMPVGFGVDEFVANWE
;
A
#
# COMPACT_ATOMS: atom_id res chain seq x y z
N MET A 1 -16.42 -9.90 14.54
CA MET A 1 -15.45 -10.92 14.08
C MET A 1 -15.75 -11.44 12.68
N ALA A 2 -17.01 -11.71 12.30
CA ALA A 2 -17.39 -12.14 10.95
C ALA A 2 -17.05 -11.08 9.87
N LEU A 3 -17.49 -9.83 10.06
CA LEU A 3 -17.25 -8.71 9.12
C LEU A 3 -15.75 -8.48 8.82
N TYR A 4 -14.90 -8.49 9.85
CA TYR A 4 -13.45 -8.37 9.69
C TYR A 4 -12.85 -9.51 8.86
N THR A 5 -13.38 -10.73 9.00
CA THR A 5 -12.90 -11.89 8.23
C THR A 5 -13.35 -11.80 6.77
N GLU A 6 -14.58 -11.37 6.53
CA GLU A 6 -15.13 -11.17 5.18
C GLU A 6 -14.35 -10.10 4.41
N GLU A 7 -14.12 -8.94 5.02
CA GLU A 7 -13.33 -7.86 4.41
C GLU A 7 -11.90 -8.31 4.10
N ARG A 8 -11.24 -8.99 5.05
CA ARG A 8 -9.89 -9.54 4.84
C ARG A 8 -9.85 -10.57 3.71
N ASN A 9 -10.85 -11.45 3.63
CA ASN A 9 -10.93 -12.43 2.53
C ASN A 9 -11.14 -11.72 1.19
N LEU A 10 -11.97 -10.67 1.15
CA LEU A 10 -12.18 -9.89 -0.06
C LEU A 10 -10.90 -9.18 -0.53
N VAL A 11 -10.15 -8.58 0.40
CA VAL A 11 -8.82 -8.01 0.11
C VAL A 11 -7.86 -9.08 -0.41
N GLU A 12 -7.78 -10.24 0.27
CA GLU A 12 -6.94 -11.37 -0.16
C GLU A 12 -7.29 -11.79 -1.59
N PHE A 13 -8.57 -12.04 -1.87
CA PHE A 13 -8.98 -12.51 -3.18
C PHE A 13 -8.75 -11.45 -4.27
N THR A 14 -8.92 -10.17 -3.95
CA THR A 14 -8.64 -9.08 -4.90
C THR A 14 -7.15 -9.03 -5.23
N LEU A 15 -6.28 -9.11 -4.23
CA LEU A 15 -4.82 -9.17 -4.44
C LEU A 15 -4.40 -10.43 -5.19
N ARG A 16 -5.01 -11.59 -4.92
CA ARG A 16 -4.71 -12.82 -5.65
C ARG A 16 -5.12 -12.73 -7.13
N ALA A 17 -6.21 -12.02 -7.45
CA ALA A 17 -6.58 -11.74 -8.84
C ALA A 17 -5.51 -10.88 -9.54
N VAL A 18 -4.96 -9.86 -8.86
CA VAL A 18 -3.79 -9.11 -9.38
C VAL A 18 -2.58 -10.03 -9.55
N ALA A 19 -2.24 -10.83 -8.54
CA ALA A 19 -1.09 -11.73 -8.57
C ALA A 19 -1.15 -12.77 -9.71
N THR A 20 -2.35 -13.14 -10.16
CA THR A 20 -2.60 -14.08 -11.25
C THR A 20 -2.93 -13.40 -12.58
N ALA A 21 -2.87 -12.07 -12.66
CA ALA A 21 -3.28 -11.26 -13.81
C ALA A 21 -4.72 -11.57 -14.31
N ASN A 22 -5.61 -11.92 -13.39
CA ASN A 22 -7.01 -12.18 -13.71
C ASN A 22 -7.82 -10.88 -13.67
N GLU A 23 -7.84 -10.15 -14.78
CA GLU A 23 -8.54 -8.86 -14.89
C GLU A 23 -10.04 -8.97 -14.54
N VAL A 24 -10.72 -10.00 -15.06
CA VAL A 24 -12.16 -10.18 -14.86
C VAL A 24 -12.48 -10.33 -13.38
N ASP A 25 -11.74 -11.19 -12.67
CA ASP A 25 -11.95 -11.41 -11.24
C ASP A 25 -11.52 -10.19 -10.41
N PHE A 26 -10.45 -9.50 -10.82
CA PHE A 26 -10.02 -8.26 -10.17
C PHE A 26 -11.08 -7.17 -10.26
N ARG A 27 -11.62 -6.87 -11.45
CA ARG A 27 -12.63 -5.84 -11.63
C ARG A 27 -13.90 -6.13 -10.84
N LYS A 28 -14.32 -7.40 -10.82
CA LYS A 28 -15.47 -7.85 -10.02
C LYS A 28 -15.24 -7.56 -8.54
N ARG A 29 -14.12 -8.03 -7.97
CA ARG A 29 -13.84 -7.88 -6.54
C ARG A 29 -13.53 -6.43 -6.15
N LEU A 30 -12.95 -5.65 -7.05
CA LEU A 30 -12.76 -4.21 -6.86
C LEU A 30 -14.11 -3.48 -6.75
N ALA A 31 -15.12 -3.90 -7.52
CA ALA A 31 -16.46 -3.36 -7.38
C ALA A 31 -17.12 -3.78 -6.05
N ASP A 32 -16.81 -4.97 -5.53
CA ASP A 32 -17.26 -5.39 -4.20
C ASP A 32 -16.57 -4.57 -3.08
N LEU A 33 -15.27 -4.28 -3.21
CA LEU A 33 -14.51 -3.43 -2.27
C LEU A 33 -14.94 -1.97 -2.31
N HIS A 34 -15.26 -1.46 -3.50
CA HIS A 34 -15.69 -0.08 -3.72
C HIS A 34 -16.89 -0.04 -4.67
N PRO A 35 -18.12 -0.16 -4.13
CA PRO A 35 -19.36 -0.21 -4.92
C PRO A 35 -19.57 1.04 -5.79
N GLY A 36 -19.12 2.21 -5.31
CA GLY A 36 -19.13 3.44 -6.10
C GLY A 36 -18.28 3.29 -7.36
N GLY A 37 -18.84 3.61 -8.53
CA GLY A 37 -18.11 3.56 -9.81
C GLY A 37 -17.02 4.63 -9.92
N GLN A 38 -17.22 5.77 -9.27
CA GLN A 38 -16.24 6.86 -9.20
C GLN A 38 -15.15 6.54 -8.18
N HIS A 39 -13.93 7.04 -8.42
CA HIS A 39 -12.79 6.98 -7.48
C HIS A 39 -12.34 5.58 -7.03
N ARG A 40 -12.70 4.50 -7.75
CA ARG A 40 -12.21 3.13 -7.45
C ARG A 40 -10.69 3.00 -7.42
N ILE A 41 -9.98 3.90 -8.08
CA ILE A 41 -8.51 4.00 -8.03
C ILE A 41 -8.01 4.19 -6.58
N VAL A 42 -8.77 4.83 -5.68
CA VAL A 42 -8.42 4.96 -4.26
C VAL A 42 -8.29 3.59 -3.60
N ALA A 43 -9.21 2.66 -3.89
CA ALA A 43 -9.11 1.30 -3.40
C ALA A 43 -7.87 0.59 -3.96
N VAL A 44 -7.50 0.84 -5.22
CA VAL A 44 -6.27 0.29 -5.81
C VAL A 44 -5.01 0.85 -5.13
N VAL A 45 -4.99 2.13 -4.75
CA VAL A 45 -3.90 2.73 -3.96
C VAL A 45 -3.77 2.05 -2.60
N LEU A 46 -4.87 1.81 -1.90
CA LEU A 46 -4.85 1.07 -0.62
C LEU A 46 -4.34 -0.36 -0.81
N LEU A 47 -4.75 -1.04 -1.88
CA LEU A 47 -4.25 -2.36 -2.23
C LEU A 47 -2.75 -2.33 -2.56
N CYS A 48 -2.24 -1.27 -3.20
CA CYS A 48 -0.82 -1.07 -3.47
C CYS A 48 0.00 -1.05 -2.18
N TRP A 49 -0.47 -0.34 -1.15
CA TRP A 49 0.21 -0.30 0.15
C TRP A 49 0.19 -1.66 0.85
N ILE A 50 -0.94 -2.37 0.79
CA ILE A 50 -1.05 -3.71 1.36
C ILE A 50 -0.09 -4.67 0.62
N ALA A 51 -0.04 -4.59 -0.71
CA ALA A 51 0.87 -5.37 -1.54
C ALA A 51 2.34 -5.09 -1.20
N ALA A 52 2.73 -3.81 -1.05
CA ALA A 52 4.08 -3.43 -0.65
C ALA A 52 4.50 -4.07 0.68
N LYS A 53 3.59 -4.12 1.66
CA LYS A 53 3.82 -4.79 2.95
C LYS A 53 3.99 -6.30 2.80
N ILE A 54 3.15 -6.94 1.98
CA ILE A 54 3.24 -8.39 1.69
C ILE A 54 4.58 -8.70 1.01
N THR A 55 4.95 -7.94 -0.02
CA THR A 55 6.22 -8.10 -0.74
C THR A 55 7.41 -7.90 0.19
N LEU A 56 7.37 -6.90 1.07
CA LEU A 56 8.43 -6.67 2.06
C LEU A 56 8.57 -7.85 3.03
N ILE A 57 7.48 -8.40 3.55
CA ILE A 57 7.51 -9.55 4.47
C ILE A 57 8.09 -10.81 3.80
N HIS A 58 7.84 -10.99 2.51
CA HIS A 58 8.36 -12.11 1.72
C HIS A 58 9.76 -11.86 1.12
N SER A 59 10.40 -10.72 1.42
CA SER A 59 11.74 -10.42 0.88
C SER A 59 12.82 -11.31 1.52
N PRO A 60 13.94 -11.58 0.83
CA PRO A 60 15.07 -12.33 1.39
C PRO A 60 15.61 -11.73 2.69
N GLU A 61 15.65 -10.40 2.78
CA GLU A 61 16.10 -9.66 3.97
C GLU A 61 15.17 -9.92 5.17
N SER A 62 13.86 -10.03 4.93
CA SER A 62 12.86 -10.33 5.95
C SER A 62 12.93 -11.77 6.47
N ALA A 63 13.50 -12.70 5.69
CA ALA A 63 13.61 -14.11 6.06
C ALA A 63 14.56 -14.36 7.25
N ILE A 64 15.56 -13.50 7.42
CA ILE A 64 16.52 -13.57 8.54
C ILE A 64 16.07 -12.77 9.78
N MET A 65 14.96 -12.04 9.68
CA MET A 65 14.44 -11.20 10.75
C MET A 65 13.42 -11.93 11.63
N THR A 66 13.36 -11.54 12.90
CA THR A 66 12.26 -11.90 13.79
C THR A 66 10.97 -11.17 13.38
N VAL A 67 9.81 -11.72 13.78
CA VAL A 67 8.50 -11.04 13.61
C VAL A 67 8.53 -9.63 14.23
N LYS A 68 9.23 -9.46 15.36
CA LYS A 68 9.35 -8.15 16.04
C LYS A 68 10.13 -7.14 15.19
N GLU A 69 11.21 -7.56 14.53
CA GLU A 69 12.00 -6.70 13.64
C GLU A 69 11.22 -6.34 12.37
N ARG A 70 10.55 -7.32 11.75
CA ARG A 70 9.68 -7.06 10.59
C ARG A 70 8.57 -6.08 10.94
N LYS A 71 7.88 -6.25 12.07
CA LYS A 71 6.83 -5.32 12.53
C LYS A 71 7.30 -3.87 12.62
N LYS A 72 8.56 -3.62 12.99
CA LYS A 72 9.12 -2.26 12.98
C LYS A 72 9.25 -1.69 11.56
N MET A 73 9.64 -2.52 10.59
CA MET A 73 9.73 -2.12 9.17
C MET A 73 8.37 -1.89 8.53
N VAL A 74 7.42 -2.82 8.70
CA VAL A 74 6.07 -2.72 8.10
C VAL A 74 5.22 -1.65 8.80
N GLY A 75 5.59 -1.32 10.03
CA GLY A 75 4.97 -0.35 10.91
C GLY A 75 3.79 -0.90 11.71
N GLU A 76 3.61 -0.31 12.89
CA GLU A 76 2.59 -0.69 13.86
C GLU A 76 1.23 -0.01 13.62
N SER A 77 0.81 0.20 12.36
CA SER A 77 -0.56 0.68 12.11
C SER A 77 -1.56 -0.40 12.52
N PRO A 78 -2.49 -0.11 13.45
CA PRO A 78 -3.54 -1.05 13.79
C PRO A 78 -4.37 -1.42 12.56
N PRO A 79 -4.70 -2.72 12.39
CA PRO A 79 -4.23 -3.84 13.19
C PRO A 79 -2.89 -4.32 12.64
N SER A 80 -1.76 -4.11 13.33
CA SER A 80 -0.45 -4.61 12.87
C SER A 80 -0.34 -6.13 12.92
N GLU A 81 -1.21 -6.78 13.70
CA GLU A 81 -1.47 -8.23 13.66
C GLU A 81 -2.07 -8.67 12.31
N SER A 82 -2.67 -7.75 11.54
CA SER A 82 -3.29 -8.07 10.24
C SER A 82 -2.27 -8.26 9.12
N SER A 83 -1.13 -7.56 9.14
CA SER A 83 -0.20 -7.56 8.00
C SER A 83 0.58 -8.88 7.87
N GLU A 84 1.14 -9.41 8.96
CA GLU A 84 1.76 -10.74 8.98
C GLU A 84 0.72 -11.85 8.71
N ASN A 85 -0.49 -11.71 9.27
CA ASN A 85 -1.56 -12.69 9.05
C ASN A 85 -2.03 -12.73 7.59
N LEU A 86 -2.19 -11.57 6.96
CA LEU A 86 -2.58 -11.46 5.56
C LEU A 86 -1.43 -11.90 4.65
N ALA A 87 -0.19 -11.47 4.91
CA ALA A 87 0.98 -11.85 4.14
C ALA A 87 1.24 -13.37 4.16
N GLY A 88 0.97 -14.03 5.29
CA GLY A 88 1.05 -15.49 5.41
C GLY A 88 0.06 -16.27 4.52
N ARG A 89 -0.91 -15.61 3.88
CA ARG A 89 -1.86 -16.21 2.93
C ARG A 89 -1.37 -16.22 1.48
N PHE A 90 -0.22 -15.60 1.24
CA PHE A 90 0.40 -15.53 -0.08
C PHE A 90 1.68 -16.38 -0.08
N THR A 91 1.93 -17.01 -1.21
CA THR A 91 3.23 -17.62 -1.52
C THR A 91 4.25 -16.53 -1.86
N THR A 92 5.53 -16.86 -1.76
CA THR A 92 6.61 -15.96 -2.20
C THR A 92 6.48 -15.58 -3.68
N ALA A 93 5.99 -16.51 -4.52
CA ALA A 93 5.75 -16.25 -5.95
C ALA A 93 4.62 -15.23 -6.17
N GLU A 94 3.50 -15.37 -5.45
CA GLU A 94 2.40 -14.39 -5.49
C GLU A 94 2.86 -13.03 -4.98
N ALA A 95 3.61 -12.98 -3.86
CA ALA A 95 4.14 -11.74 -3.29
C ALA A 95 5.11 -11.01 -4.23
N ALA A 96 5.97 -11.75 -4.93
CA ALA A 96 6.85 -11.19 -5.96
C ALA A 96 6.07 -10.68 -7.17
N ALA A 97 5.01 -11.39 -7.58
CA ALA A 97 4.16 -10.99 -8.69
C ALA A 97 3.31 -9.75 -8.37
N LEU A 98 2.86 -9.61 -7.11
CA LEU A 98 2.24 -8.38 -6.60
C LEU A 98 3.22 -7.19 -6.69
N GLY A 99 4.44 -7.35 -6.19
CA GLY A 99 5.45 -6.29 -6.22
C GLY A 99 5.69 -5.77 -7.64
N ARG A 100 5.85 -6.67 -8.63
CA ARG A 100 6.01 -6.27 -10.04
C ARG A 100 4.82 -5.50 -10.59
N ARG A 101 3.59 -6.00 -10.40
CA ARG A 101 2.39 -5.37 -10.98
C ARG A 101 2.01 -4.03 -10.35
N PHE A 102 2.39 -3.83 -9.10
CA PHE A 102 2.18 -2.55 -8.43
C PHE A 102 3.35 -1.57 -8.62
N THR A 103 4.46 -1.96 -9.25
CA THR A 103 5.67 -1.13 -9.35
C THR A 103 5.41 0.23 -9.98
N GLU A 104 4.65 0.31 -11.08
CA GLU A 104 4.40 1.59 -11.74
C GLU A 104 3.49 2.50 -10.92
N LEU A 105 2.46 1.94 -10.27
CA LEU A 105 1.61 2.71 -9.36
C LEU A 105 2.40 3.21 -8.16
N ASP A 106 3.20 2.35 -7.53
CA ASP A 106 4.07 2.70 -6.40
C ASP A 106 5.06 3.81 -6.77
N ARG A 107 5.71 3.69 -7.94
CA ARG A 107 6.63 4.71 -8.47
C ARG A 107 5.93 6.07 -8.67
N ARG A 108 4.71 6.09 -9.21
CA ARG A 108 3.94 7.34 -9.40
C ARG A 108 3.51 7.93 -8.07
N LEU A 109 3.03 7.09 -7.17
CA LEU A 109 2.64 7.48 -5.82
C LEU A 109 3.82 8.07 -5.04
N ALA A 110 5.03 7.55 -5.23
CA ALA A 110 6.25 8.06 -4.61
C ALA A 110 6.84 9.31 -5.30
N ALA A 111 6.37 9.68 -6.50
CA ALA A 111 6.97 10.76 -7.28
C ALA A 111 6.86 12.12 -6.59
N ASP A 112 5.76 12.35 -5.87
CA ASP A 112 5.47 13.61 -5.18
C ASP A 112 5.91 13.63 -3.72
N ALA A 113 6.58 12.56 -3.25
CA ALA A 113 6.99 12.44 -1.85
C ALA A 113 7.86 13.60 -1.38
N ARG A 114 8.88 13.96 -2.17
CA ARG A 114 9.80 15.05 -1.84
C ARG A 114 9.12 16.43 -1.79
N PRO A 115 8.35 16.86 -2.82
CA PRO A 115 7.58 18.10 -2.75
C PRO A 115 6.61 18.17 -1.56
N VAL A 116 5.93 17.07 -1.25
CA VAL A 116 4.96 17.02 -0.13
C VAL A 116 5.65 17.10 1.23
N GLU A 117 6.77 16.40 1.39
CA GLU A 117 7.61 16.49 2.59
C GLU A 117 8.10 17.92 2.83
N GLN A 118 8.60 18.56 1.77
CA GLN A 118 9.03 19.95 1.83
C GLN A 118 7.87 20.86 2.26
N HIS A 119 6.70 20.74 1.62
CA HIS A 119 5.54 21.57 1.96
C HIS A 119 5.11 21.44 3.42
N TYR A 120 5.01 20.22 3.95
CA TYR A 120 4.61 20.03 5.35
C TYR A 120 5.70 20.43 6.35
N THR A 121 6.97 20.36 5.95
CA THR A 121 8.08 20.91 6.74
C THR A 121 7.95 22.43 6.86
N GLU A 122 7.74 23.13 5.73
CA GLU A 122 7.55 24.59 5.71
C GLU A 122 6.30 25.01 6.52
N VAL A 123 5.17 24.32 6.34
CA VAL A 123 3.95 24.58 7.13
C VAL A 123 4.19 24.38 8.62
N TYR A 124 4.99 23.40 9.01
CA TYR A 124 5.32 23.17 10.42
C TYR A 124 6.19 24.30 10.99
N GLU A 125 7.23 24.69 10.26
CA GLU A 125 8.13 25.79 10.64
C GLU A 125 7.36 27.11 10.86
N ASP A 126 6.34 27.38 10.04
CA ASP A 126 5.46 28.55 10.19
C ASP A 126 4.53 28.46 11.41
N LEU A 127 4.11 27.25 11.80
CA LEU A 127 3.16 27.03 12.89
C LEU A 127 3.81 26.99 14.28
N ASP A 128 5.04 26.49 14.41
CA ASP A 128 5.78 26.45 15.66
C ASP A 128 7.24 26.95 15.52
N PRO A 129 7.41 28.28 15.38
CA PRO A 129 8.73 28.88 15.24
C PRO A 129 9.50 28.81 16.58
N GLY A 130 10.30 27.77 16.76
CA GLY A 130 11.18 27.61 17.92
C GLY A 130 11.31 26.19 18.46
N GLU A 131 10.56 25.22 17.93
CA GLU A 131 10.71 23.83 18.34
C GLU A 131 12.06 23.24 17.88
N ILE A 132 12.80 22.68 18.82
CA ILE A 132 14.15 22.12 18.62
C ILE A 132 14.08 20.71 17.99
N ASP A 133 12.92 20.07 18.06
CA ASP A 133 12.69 18.69 17.60
C ASP A 133 11.46 18.65 16.68
N PRO A 134 11.56 19.17 15.43
CA PRO A 134 10.46 19.10 14.48
C PRO A 134 10.03 17.64 14.27
N PRO A 135 8.76 17.37 13.89
CA PRO A 135 8.28 16.04 13.61
C PRO A 135 9.26 15.37 12.66
N HIS A 136 9.90 14.30 13.12
CA HIS A 136 10.88 13.60 12.32
C HIS A 136 10.12 12.85 11.22
N PHE A 137 9.82 13.54 10.12
CA PHE A 137 9.11 12.97 8.98
C PHE A 137 9.88 11.80 8.37
N GLU A 138 11.18 11.64 8.63
CA GLU A 138 11.92 10.42 8.29
C GLU A 138 11.77 9.27 9.31
N SER A 139 11.37 9.53 10.57
CA SER A 139 11.12 8.47 11.57
C SER A 139 9.90 7.64 11.20
N ARG A 140 8.99 8.27 10.46
CA ARG A 140 7.89 7.68 9.69
C ARG A 140 7.74 8.56 8.45
N PRO A 141 8.35 8.21 7.30
CA PRO A 141 8.06 8.87 6.02
C PRO A 141 6.57 9.10 5.98
N LEU A 142 6.08 10.32 5.77
CA LEU A 142 4.65 10.64 5.75
C LEU A 142 3.97 9.54 4.93
N ARG A 143 3.32 8.57 5.59
CA ARG A 143 2.90 7.33 4.92
C ARG A 143 1.83 7.60 3.85
N CYS A 144 1.34 8.82 3.85
CA CYS A 144 0.40 9.41 2.93
C CYS A 144 1.05 10.62 2.24
N PHE A 145 2.16 10.43 1.51
CA PHE A 145 2.71 11.47 0.62
C PHE A 145 1.77 11.83 -0.54
N HIS A 146 0.68 11.08 -0.68
CA HIS A 146 -0.25 11.14 -1.79
C HIS A 146 -1.32 12.19 -1.50
N SER A 147 -0.94 13.47 -1.54
CA SER A 147 -1.92 14.56 -1.53
C SER A 147 -2.79 14.54 -2.78
N GLU A 148 -2.30 13.96 -3.88
CA GLU A 148 -3.00 13.87 -5.16
C GLU A 148 -2.95 12.45 -5.76
N MET A 149 -4.05 12.03 -6.37
CA MET A 149 -4.11 10.80 -7.17
C MET A 149 -3.22 10.97 -8.41
N PRO A 150 -2.52 9.92 -8.88
CA PRO A 150 -1.67 10.08 -10.06
C PRO A 150 -2.50 10.49 -11.29
N VAL A 151 -2.16 11.64 -11.87
CA VAL A 151 -2.90 12.21 -13.01
C VAL A 151 -2.88 11.26 -14.19
N GLY A 152 -4.05 11.02 -14.79
CA GLY A 152 -4.19 10.14 -15.95
C GLY A 152 -3.88 8.67 -15.67
N PHE A 153 -3.94 8.22 -14.41
CA PHE A 153 -3.73 6.83 -14.04
C PHE A 153 -4.92 6.28 -13.25
N GLY A 154 -5.85 5.65 -13.96
CA GLY A 154 -7.02 4.98 -13.43
C GLY A 154 -6.84 3.48 -13.31
N VAL A 155 -7.97 2.80 -13.08
CA VAL A 155 -8.01 1.34 -12.95
C VAL A 155 -7.64 0.66 -14.28
N ASP A 156 -8.02 1.25 -15.40
CA ASP A 156 -7.72 0.70 -16.74
C ASP A 156 -6.23 0.76 -17.03
N GLU A 157 -5.59 1.90 -16.74
CA GLU A 157 -4.13 2.06 -16.86
C GLU A 157 -3.39 1.12 -15.91
N PHE A 158 -3.88 0.95 -14.68
CA PHE A 158 -3.29 0.00 -13.74
C PHE A 158 -3.28 -1.43 -14.29
N VAL A 159 -4.41 -1.91 -14.82
CA VAL A 159 -4.52 -3.26 -15.39
C VAL A 159 -3.66 -3.43 -16.64
N ALA A 160 -3.59 -2.40 -17.49
CA ALA A 160 -2.76 -2.41 -18.69
C ALA A 160 -1.25 -2.54 -18.40
N ASN A 161 -0.80 -2.21 -17.18
CA ASN A 161 0.60 -2.32 -16.76
C ASN A 161 0.95 -3.66 -16.07
N TRP A 162 0.11 -4.68 -16.18
CA TRP A 162 0.36 -5.99 -15.54
C TRP A 162 1.29 -6.94 -16.30
N GLU A 163 1.69 -6.58 -17.53
CA GLU A 163 2.59 -7.35 -18.38
C GLU A 163 4.04 -7.37 -17.87
#